data_AF-A0A4E0QMQ1-F1
#
_entry.id   AF-A0A4E0QMQ1-F1
#
_cell.length_a   1.000
_cell.length_b   1.000
_cell.length_c   1.000
_cell.angle_alpha   90.00
_cell.angle_beta   90.00
_cell.angle_gamma   90.00
#
_symmetry.space_group_name_H-M   'P 1'
#
loop_
_entity.id
_entity.type
_entity.pdbx_description
1 polymer ?
#
loop_
_entity_poly.entity_id
_entity_poly.type
_entity_poly.pdbx_seq_one_letter_code
_entity_poly.pdbx_strand_id
1 'polypeptide(L)'
;MAIYQQVFLDKEAEQALEAVMQMAKLNLSEALKEGLVLLQQHLNQTPESKPFDIYKQLDLGEGGYAIVPSSQAKEGVKAALQRSESKIYFGRVLVDNQIYFF
;
A
#
# COMPACT_ATOMS: atom_id res chain seq x y z
N MET A 1 -33.85 7.52 -0.67
CA MET A 1 -34.75 8.55 -0.10
C MET A 1 -33.86 9.67 0.41
N ALA A 2 -33.88 10.85 -0.22
CA ALA A 2 -33.03 11.96 0.23
C ALA A 2 -33.64 12.54 1.51
N ILE A 3 -32.88 12.54 2.61
CA ILE A 3 -33.29 13.18 3.86
C ILE A 3 -32.85 14.64 3.74
N TYR A 4 -33.81 15.56 3.60
CA TYR A 4 -33.53 16.99 3.61
C TYR A 4 -33.41 17.44 5.07
N GLN A 5 -32.19 17.64 5.53
CA GLN A 5 -31.90 18.19 6.85
C GLN A 5 -31.34 19.60 6.70
N GLN A 6 -31.86 20.54 7.51
CA GLN A 6 -31.32 21.89 7.55
C GLN A 6 -30.01 21.87 8.32
N VAL A 7 -28.93 22.28 7.66
CA VAL A 7 -27.57 22.33 8.22
C VAL A 7 -27.23 23.80 8.47
N PHE A 8 -26.75 24.10 9.68
CA PHE A 8 -26.20 25.39 10.02
C PHE A 8 -24.68 25.26 10.07
N LEU A 9 -23.99 26.18 9.40
CA LEU A 9 -22.54 26.26 9.45
C LEU A 9 -22.13 27.07 10.67
N ASP A 10 -21.00 26.72 11.26
CA ASP A 10 -20.37 27.61 12.22
C ASP A 10 -19.73 28.80 11.49
N LYS A 11 -19.31 29.80 12.27
CA LYS A 11 -18.73 31.04 11.72
C LYS A 11 -17.48 30.78 10.87
N GLU A 12 -16.67 29.79 11.21
CA GLU A 12 -15.45 29.46 10.47
C GLU A 12 -15.79 28.86 9.10
N ALA A 13 -16.74 27.92 9.08
CA ALA A 13 -17.23 27.29 7.87
C ALA A 13 -17.97 28.27 6.95
N GLU A 14 -18.75 29.21 7.50
CA GLU A 14 -19.38 30.29 6.72
C GLU A 14 -18.33 31.15 6.01
N GLN A 15 -17.29 31.58 6.74
CA GLN A 15 -16.20 32.38 6.18
C GLN A 15 -15.42 31.63 5.09
N ALA A 16 -15.15 30.35 5.31
CA ALA A 16 -14.49 29.51 4.32
C ALA A 16 -15.34 29.35 3.05
N LEU A 17 -16.66 29.15 3.21
CA LEU A 17 -17.58 29.02 2.09
C LEU A 17 -17.70 30.32 1.28
N GLU A 18 -17.78 31.48 1.96
CA GLU A 18 -17.76 32.78 1.30
C GLU A 18 -16.47 32.99 0.51
N ALA A 19 -15.31 32.66 1.09
CA ALA A 19 -14.03 32.78 0.41
C ALA A 19 -13.98 31.90 -0.87
N VAL A 20 -14.44 30.66 -0.79
CA VAL A 20 -14.51 29.74 -1.95
C VAL A 20 -15.45 30.29 -3.02
N MET A 21 -16.64 30.76 -2.64
CA MET A 21 -17.60 31.36 -3.58
C MET A 21 -17.00 32.56 -4.31
N GLN A 22 -16.29 33.44 -3.61
CA GLN A 22 -15.64 34.62 -4.20
C GLN A 22 -14.46 34.25 -5.10
N MET A 23 -13.58 33.37 -4.64
CA MET A 23 -12.37 32.97 -5.38
C MET A 23 -12.68 32.16 -6.63
N ALA A 24 -13.60 31.19 -6.52
CA ALA A 24 -13.99 30.31 -7.61
C ALA A 24 -15.15 30.86 -8.45
N LYS A 25 -15.74 32.00 -8.05
CA LYS A 25 -16.92 32.62 -8.68
C LYS A 25 -18.10 31.66 -8.80
N LEU A 26 -18.33 30.89 -7.73
CA LEU A 26 -19.38 29.88 -7.67
C LEU A 26 -20.56 30.38 -6.82
N ASN A 27 -21.76 29.92 -7.15
CA ASN A 27 -22.90 30.07 -6.24
C ASN A 27 -22.82 29.08 -5.06
N LEU A 28 -23.67 29.28 -4.05
CA LEU A 28 -23.69 28.45 -2.83
C LEU A 28 -23.80 26.96 -3.13
N SER A 29 -24.71 26.57 -4.03
CA SER A 29 -24.95 25.16 -4.37
C SER A 29 -23.77 24.54 -5.11
N GLU A 30 -23.14 25.30 -6.00
CA GLU A 30 -21.95 24.85 -6.73
C GLU A 30 -20.76 24.68 -5.79
N ALA A 31 -20.49 25.67 -4.93
CA ALA A 31 -19.41 25.61 -3.96
C ALA A 31 -19.57 24.42 -2.99
N LEU A 32 -20.78 24.19 -2.48
CA LEU A 32 -21.06 23.03 -1.61
C LEU A 32 -20.90 21.71 -2.35
N LYS A 33 -21.40 21.62 -3.59
CA LYS A 33 -21.27 20.40 -4.40
C LYS A 33 -19.79 20.08 -4.65
N GLU A 34 -19.02 21.04 -5.15
CA GLU A 34 -17.60 20.84 -5.45
C GLU A 34 -16.80 20.52 -4.18
N GLY A 35 -17.08 21.21 -3.07
CA GLY A 35 -16.47 20.92 -1.78
C GLY A 35 -16.72 19.50 -1.28
N LEU A 36 -17.96 19.01 -1.37
CA LEU A 36 -18.32 17.64 -0.98
C LEU A 36 -17.67 16.59 -1.89
N VAL A 37 -17.62 16.84 -3.20
CA VAL A 37 -16.96 15.94 -4.16
C VAL A 37 -15.45 15.86 -3.88
N LEU A 38 -14.80 17.00 -3.65
CA LEU A 38 -13.37 17.03 -3.30
C LEU A 38 -13.08 16.30 -1.98
N LEU A 39 -13.92 16.51 -0.96
CA LEU A 39 -13.79 15.80 0.30
C LEU A 39 -13.95 14.28 0.11
N GLN A 40 -14.97 13.86 -0.66
CA GLN A 40 -15.16 12.44 -0.98
C GLN A 40 -13.94 11.85 -1.71
N GLN A 41 -13.40 12.57 -2.70
CA GLN A 41 -12.20 12.14 -3.41
C GLN A 41 -11.00 12.02 -2.47
N HIS A 42 -10.78 12.98 -1.58
CA HIS A 42 -9.69 12.96 -0.61
C HIS A 42 -9.80 11.77 0.36
N LEU A 43 -11.00 11.51 0.87
CA LEU A 43 -11.27 10.37 1.74
C LEU A 43 -11.07 9.04 1.00
N ASN A 44 -11.47 8.95 -0.27
CA ASN A 44 -11.25 7.76 -1.10
C ASN A 44 -9.78 7.59 -1.53
N GLN A 45 -9.03 8.69 -1.63
CA GLN A 45 -7.61 8.69 -1.98
C GLN A 45 -6.70 8.39 -0.81
N THR A 46 -7.19 8.45 0.42
CA THR A 46 -6.43 8.01 1.60
C THR A 46 -6.32 6.49 1.51
N PRO A 47 -5.19 5.93 1.06
CA PRO A 47 -5.12 4.50 0.88
C PRO A 47 -5.13 3.89 2.27
N GLU A 48 -5.99 2.90 2.48
CA GLU A 48 -5.83 1.93 3.57
C GLU A 48 -4.55 1.07 3.39
N SER A 49 -3.66 1.46 2.46
CA SER A 49 -2.36 0.86 2.25
C SER A 49 -1.54 1.11 3.50
N LYS A 50 -1.46 0.09 4.35
CA LYS A 50 -0.55 0.10 5.47
C LYS A 50 0.85 0.25 4.89
N PRO A 51 1.79 0.89 5.58
CA PRO A 51 3.19 0.92 5.15
C PRO A 51 3.74 -0.47 4.77
N PHE A 52 3.17 -1.53 5.36
CA PHE A 52 3.45 -2.93 5.02
C PHE A 52 3.05 -3.37 3.60
N ASP A 53 2.00 -2.79 3.03
CA ASP A 53 1.47 -3.20 1.73
C ASP A 53 2.42 -2.84 0.57
N ILE A 54 3.32 -1.87 0.75
CA ILE A 54 4.43 -1.58 -0.17
C ILE A 54 5.35 -2.80 -0.31
N TYR A 55 5.67 -3.47 0.80
CA TYR A 55 6.54 -4.66 0.78
C TYR A 55 5.89 -5.86 0.10
N LYS A 56 4.54 -5.94 0.08
CA LYS A 56 3.83 -7.01 -0.65
C LYS A 56 3.89 -6.84 -2.16
N GLN A 57 4.09 -5.62 -2.64
CA GLN A 57 4.15 -5.29 -4.06
C GLN A 57 5.56 -5.41 -4.64
N LEU A 58 6.58 -5.59 -3.78
CA LEU A 58 7.95 -5.80 -4.25
C LEU A 58 8.06 -7.16 -4.93
N ASP A 59 8.54 -7.16 -6.17
CA ASP A 59 9.08 -8.36 -6.79
C ASP A 59 10.42 -8.67 -6.13
N LEU A 60 10.44 -9.68 -5.28
CA LEU A 60 11.63 -10.06 -4.51
C LEU A 60 12.58 -10.94 -5.34
N GLY A 61 12.23 -11.22 -6.60
CA GLY A 61 12.99 -12.09 -7.48
C GLY A 61 12.95 -13.56 -7.05
N GLU A 62 13.70 -14.39 -7.78
CA GLU A 62 13.80 -15.82 -7.49
C GLU A 62 14.54 -16.04 -6.16
N GLY A 63 13.82 -16.59 -5.16
CA GLY A 63 14.35 -16.88 -3.82
C GLY A 63 14.08 -15.81 -2.75
N GLY A 64 13.49 -14.67 -3.10
CA GLY A 64 13.18 -13.61 -2.15
C GLY A 64 11.88 -13.81 -1.34
N TYR A 65 11.07 -14.80 -1.72
CA TYR A 65 9.79 -15.09 -1.07
C TYR A 65 9.92 -16.18 0.00
N ALA A 66 9.13 -16.04 1.08
CA ALA A 66 9.02 -17.09 2.08
C ALA A 66 8.34 -18.33 1.48
N ILE A 67 9.08 -19.45 1.41
CA ILE A 67 8.59 -20.71 0.85
C ILE A 67 7.63 -21.42 1.83
N VAL A 68 7.82 -21.23 3.14
CA VAL A 68 7.01 -21.81 4.23
C VAL A 68 6.97 -20.87 5.45
N PRO A 69 6.01 -21.04 6.38
CA PRO A 69 6.03 -20.38 7.69
C PRO A 69 7.30 -20.71 8.48
N SER A 70 7.73 -19.79 9.37
CA SER A 70 8.95 -19.95 10.18
C SER A 70 8.94 -21.20 11.06
N SER A 71 7.76 -21.63 11.53
CA SER A 71 7.59 -22.87 12.31
C SER A 71 7.93 -24.15 11.54
N GLN A 72 7.98 -24.07 10.20
CA GLN A 72 8.29 -25.19 9.30
C GLN A 72 9.56 -24.91 8.47
N ALA A 73 10.38 -23.96 8.88
CA ALA A 73 11.57 -23.54 8.12
C ALA A 73 12.50 -24.72 7.82
N LYS A 74 12.64 -25.67 8.74
CA LYS A 74 13.47 -26.86 8.56
C LYS A 74 12.96 -27.76 7.44
N GLU A 75 11.66 -28.04 7.41
CA GLU A 75 11.02 -28.82 6.36
C GLU A 75 11.06 -28.07 5.01
N GLY A 76 10.79 -26.76 5.02
CA GLY A 76 10.82 -25.93 3.82
C GLY A 76 12.20 -25.86 3.18
N VAL A 77 13.25 -25.68 3.98
CA VAL A 77 14.64 -25.71 3.49
C VAL A 77 14.97 -27.08 2.91
N LYS A 78 14.58 -28.17 3.58
CA LYS A 78 14.80 -29.53 3.07
C LYS A 78 14.10 -29.76 1.72
N ALA A 79 12.86 -29.31 1.58
CA ALA A 79 12.11 -29.42 0.33
C ALA A 79 12.72 -28.55 -0.80
N ALA A 80 13.20 -27.35 -0.46
CA ALA A 80 13.88 -26.47 -1.42
C ALA A 80 15.20 -27.10 -1.92
N LEU A 81 16.02 -27.63 -0.99
CA LEU A 81 17.27 -28.33 -1.31
C LEU A 81 17.05 -29.61 -2.11
N GLN A 82 15.90 -30.27 -1.96
CA GLN A 82 15.55 -31.45 -2.75
C GLN A 82 15.07 -31.07 -4.17
N ARG A 83 14.54 -29.86 -4.37
CA ARG A 83 14.11 -29.35 -5.67
C ARG A 83 15.26 -28.76 -6.47
N SER A 84 16.25 -28.15 -5.83
CA SER A 84 17.48 -27.70 -6.51
C SER A 84 18.47 -28.87 -6.60
N GLU A 85 18.78 -29.35 -7.81
CA GLU A 85 19.88 -30.31 -7.99
C GLU A 85 21.27 -29.74 -7.61
N SER A 86 21.35 -28.44 -7.32
CA SER A 86 22.55 -27.78 -6.83
C SER A 86 22.82 -28.10 -5.36
N LYS A 87 23.87 -28.88 -5.10
CA LYS A 87 24.40 -29.15 -3.76
C LYS A 87 24.87 -27.83 -3.11
N ILE A 88 24.04 -27.25 -2.25
CA ILE A 88 24.42 -26.11 -1.43
C ILE A 88 25.25 -26.64 -0.26
N TYR A 89 26.57 -26.53 -0.34
CA TYR A 89 27.43 -26.72 0.83
C TYR A 89 27.56 -25.37 1.55
N PHE A 90 27.03 -25.29 2.77
CA PHE A 90 27.31 -24.15 3.65
C PHE A 90 28.83 -24.02 3.81
N GLY A 91 29.39 -22.91 3.28
CA GLY A 91 30.82 -22.63 3.28
C GLY A 91 31.64 -23.17 2.11
N ARG A 92 31.05 -23.81 1.09
CA ARG A 92 31.74 -24.19 -0.16
C ARG A 92 30.82 -24.05 -1.37
N VAL A 93 31.16 -23.20 -2.33
CA VAL A 93 30.51 -23.25 -3.65
C VAL A 93 31.37 -24.13 -4.55
N LEU A 94 30.78 -25.22 -5.06
CA LEU A 94 31.38 -26.02 -6.13
C LEU A 94 30.88 -25.47 -7.46
N VAL A 95 31.75 -24.77 -8.20
CA VAL A 95 31.56 -24.43 -9.61
C VAL A 95 32.65 -25.15 -10.38
N ASP A 96 32.27 -25.87 -11.45
CA ASP A 96 33.20 -26.53 -12.38
C ASP A 96 34.31 -27.36 -11.72
N ASN A 97 33.94 -28.12 -10.68
CA ASN A 97 34.83 -29.04 -9.97
C ASN A 97 36.04 -28.37 -9.28
N GLN A 98 35.98 -27.06 -9.03
CA GLN A 98 36.96 -26.27 -8.28
C GLN A 98 36.34 -25.76 -6.97
N ILE A 99 37.14 -25.75 -5.89
CA ILE A 99 36.69 -25.34 -4.55
C ILE A 99 37.25 -23.94 -4.25
N TYR A 100 36.37 -22.98 -3.98
CA TYR A 100 36.73 -21.64 -3.50
C TYR A 100 36.39 -21.49 -2.00
N PHE A 101 37.27 -20.82 -1.25
CA PHE A 101 37.07 -20.50 0.16
C PHE A 101 36.75 -19.00 0.30
N PHE A 102 35.70 -18.66 1.06
CA PHE A 102 35.42 -17.30 1.53
C PHE A 102 35.48 -17.29 3.06
#